data_AF-A0A969ECP0-F1
#
_entry.id   AF-A0A969ECP0-F1
#
_cell.length_a   1.000
_cell.length_b   1.000
_cell.length_c   1.000
_cell.angle_alpha   90.00
_cell.angle_beta   90.00
_cell.angle_gamma   90.00
#
_symmetry.space_group_name_H-M   'P 1'
#
loop_
_entity.id
_entity.type
_entity.pdbx_description
1 polymer ?
#
loop_
_entity_poly.entity_id
_entity_poly.type
_entity_poly.pdbx_seq_one_letter_code
_entity_poly.pdbx_strand_id
1 'polypeptide(L)' 'WAVKAVARLGGYLEHRRNTPIGIQVLWKGWAKLNDLMEGWLLATQET' A
#
# COMPACT_ATOMS: atom_id res chain seq x y z
N TRP A 1 -4.65 2.71 11.56
CA TRP A 1 -5.31 2.88 10.26
C TRP A 1 -4.30 2.83 9.11
N ALA A 2 -3.28 3.69 9.07
CA ALA A 2 -2.26 3.74 8.00
C ALA A 2 -1.56 2.38 7.71
N VAL A 3 -1.08 1.68 8.74
CA VAL A 3 -0.43 0.35 8.57
C VAL A 3 -1.34 -0.65 7.85
N LYS A 4 -2.64 -0.66 8.17
CA LYS A 4 -3.62 -1.54 7.51
C LYS A 4 -3.86 -1.11 6.06
N ALA A 5 -3.85 0.19 5.77
CA ALA A 5 -3.99 0.69 4.40
C ALA A 5 -2.78 0.28 3.53
N VAL A 6 -1.56 0.47 4.03
CA VAL A 6 -0.34 -0.01 3.37
C VAL A 6 -0.38 -1.53 3.19
N ALA A 7 -0.78 -2.27 4.22
CA ALA A 7 -0.92 -3.73 4.11
C ALA A 7 -1.94 -4.14 3.04
N ARG A 8 -3.07 -3.45 2.91
CA ARG A 8 -4.07 -3.70 1.85
C ARG A 8 -3.48 -3.47 0.46
N LEU A 9 -2.67 -2.42 0.27
CA LEU A 9 -1.93 -2.22 -0.99
C LEU A 9 -0.97 -3.38 -1.28
N GLY A 10 -0.40 -3.99 -0.24
CA GLY A 10 0.47 -5.16 -0.34
C GLY A 10 -0.26 -6.51 -0.52
N GLY A 11 -1.59 -6.50 -0.63
CA GLY A 11 -2.41 -7.71 -0.80
C GLY A 11 -2.92 -8.33 0.51
N TYR A 12 -2.89 -7.60 1.64
CA TYR A 12 -3.52 -8.06 2.87
C TYR A 12 -5.04 -8.10 2.74
N LEU A 13 -5.59 -9.30 2.64
CA LEU A 13 -7.04 -9.54 2.60
C LEU A 13 -7.58 -9.68 4.03
N GLU A 14 -8.62 -8.91 4.33
CA GLU A 14 -9.27 -8.89 5.65
C GLU A 14 -10.07 -10.17 5.96
N HIS A 15 -10.15 -11.11 5.00
CA HIS A 15 -10.96 -12.33 5.10
C HIS A 15 -10.52 -13.26 6.25
N ARG A 16 -9.31 -13.09 6.79
CA ARG A 16 -8.88 -13.73 8.04
C ARG A 16 -8.64 -12.68 9.11
N ARG A 17 -9.74 -12.24 9.73
CA ARG A 17 -9.73 -11.44 10.96
C ARG A 17 -8.63 -11.96 11.90
N ASN A 18 -7.70 -11.09 12.28
CA ASN A 18 -6.61 -11.31 13.24
C ASN A 18 -5.37 -12.10 12.73
N THR A 19 -5.19 -12.32 11.42
CA THR A 19 -3.89 -12.84 10.94
C THR A 19 -2.84 -11.72 11.03
N PRO A 20 -1.65 -11.97 11.60
CA PRO A 20 -0.56 -10.99 11.62
C PRO A 20 -0.23 -10.50 10.21
N ILE A 21 0.04 -9.20 10.08
CA ILE A 21 0.48 -8.62 8.82
C ILE A 21 1.95 -9.03 8.62
N GLY A 22 2.23 -9.80 7.58
CA GLY A 22 3.60 -10.19 7.25
C GLY A 22 4.44 -9.01 6.79
N ILE A 23 5.71 -8.97 7.19
CA ILE A 23 6.63 -7.89 6.81
C ILE A 23 6.78 -7.74 5.29
N GLN A 24 6.73 -8.84 4.54
CA GLN A 24 6.75 -8.81 3.06
C GLN A 24 5.52 -8.10 2.47
N VAL A 25 4.36 -8.24 3.11
CA VAL A 25 3.12 -7.55 2.70
C VAL A 25 3.26 -6.05 2.92
N LEU A 26 3.88 -5.64 4.03
CA LEU A 26 4.17 -4.22 4.26
C LEU A 26 5.15 -3.66 3.23
N TRP A 27 6.23 -4.37 2.90
CA TRP A 27 7.18 -3.94 1.87
C TRP A 27 6.53 -3.79 0.49
N LYS A 28 5.74 -4.77 0.06
CA LYS A 28 4.99 -4.71 -1.20
C LYS A 28 4.02 -3.52 -1.22
N GLY A 29 3.30 -3.32 -0.12
CA GLY A 29 2.37 -2.21 0.02
C GLY A 29 3.05 -0.85 0.02
N TRP A 30 4.22 -0.75 0.66
CA TRP A 30 5.01 0.47 0.69
C TRP A 30 5.58 0.82 -0.69
N ALA A 31 6.16 -0.16 -1.40
CA ALA A 31 6.62 0.04 -2.77
C ALA A 31 5.47 0.53 -3.67
N LYS A 32 4.31 -0.14 -3.62
CA LYS A 32 3.14 0.25 -4.41
C LYS A 32 2.63 1.66 -4.08
N LEU A 33 2.71 2.07 -2.81
CA LEU A 33 2.34 3.42 -2.41
C LEU A 33 3.26 4.47 -3.04
N ASN A 34 4.57 4.21 -3.09
CA ASN A 34 5.53 5.13 -3.71
C ASN A 34 5.25 5.25 -5.22
N ASP A 35 5.01 4.14 -5.92
CA ASP A 35 4.65 4.17 -7.35
C ASP A 35 3.39 5.04 -7.61
N LEU A 36 2.39 4.94 -6.74
CA LEU A 36 1.16 5.74 -6.85
C LEU A 36 1.41 7.23 -6.56
N MET A 37 2.26 7.54 -5.59
CA MET A 37 2.64 8.92 -5.28
C MET A 37 3.40 9.56 -6.44
N GLU A 38 4.32 8.83 -7.06
CA GLU A 38 5.05 9.29 -8.24
C GLU A 38 4.10 9.54 -9.42
N GLY A 39 3.22 8.59 -9.72
CA GLY A 39 2.22 8.76 -10.78
C GLY A 39 1.26 9.92 -10.54
N TRP A 40 0.84 10.15 -9.29
CA TRP A 40 0.02 11.30 -8.93
C TRP A 40 0.77 12.61 -9.10
N LEU A 41 2.02 12.69 -8.63
CA LEU A 41 2.86 13.87 -8.76
C LEU A 41 3.07 14.24 -10.24
N LEU A 42 3.39 13.25 -11.08
CA LEU A 42 3.53 13.44 -12.52
C LEU A 42 2.23 13.99 -13.16
N ALA A 43 1.08 13.41 -12.82
CA ALA A 43 -0.20 13.87 -13.35
C ALA A 43 -0.55 15.31 -12.92
N THR A 44 -0.14 15.72 -11.71
CA THR A 44 -0.38 17.09 -11.22
C THR A 44 0.59 18.13 -11.79
N GLN A 45 1.74 17.73 -12.32
CA GLN A 45 2.70 18.65 -12.94
C GLN A 45 2.34 19.03 -14.38
N GLU A 46 1.46 18.27 -15.04
CA GLU A 46 1.03 18.52 -16.42
C GLU A 46 -0.22 19.40 -16.55
N THR A 47 -0.85 19.79 -15.42
CA THR A 47 -1.97 20.75 -15.33
C THR A 47 -1.55 22.06 -14.70
#